data_AF-A0A291RTG5-F1
#
_entry.id   AF-A0A291RTG5-F1
#
_cell.length_a   1.000
_cell.length_b   1.000
_cell.length_c   1.000
_cell.angle_alpha   90.00
_cell.angle_beta   90.00
_cell.angle_gamma   90.00
#
_symmetry.space_group_name_H-M   'P 1'
#
loop_
_entity.id
_entity.type
_entity.pdbx_description
1 polymer ?
#
loop_
_entity_poly.entity_id
_entity_poly.type
_entity_poly.pdbx_seq_one_letter_code
_entity_poly.pdbx_strand_id
1 'polypeptide(L)'
;MLFVSVGTAGAAVPVGPGPTGTYVVEPQPSNCHYQQSADGQTLPDSRCTPGATNPKVTPDTLDSTICKSGYTRSIRPPVSITDREKALNAKSYDYTGALSAAEYDHLVPLEVGGDPNDPRNLWVEPDASPNAKDDVENRLHQLVCDRTVSLQAAQEAIATDWTTALAKVGG
;
A
#
# COMPACT_ATOMS: atom_id res chain seq x y z
N MET A 1 10.27 34.03 -21.76
CA MET A 1 10.21 33.82 -20.30
C MET A 1 9.77 32.38 -20.09
N LEU A 2 10.69 31.51 -19.69
CA LEU A 2 10.41 30.09 -19.48
C LEU A 2 10.00 29.94 -18.00
N PHE A 3 8.72 29.70 -17.73
CA PHE A 3 8.27 29.34 -16.39
C PHE A 3 8.59 27.86 -16.19
N VAL A 4 9.63 27.58 -15.40
CA VAL A 4 9.84 26.25 -14.84
C VAL A 4 8.83 26.11 -13.71
N SER A 5 7.73 25.43 -13.96
CA SER A 5 6.81 25.01 -12.90
C SER A 5 7.55 24.02 -12.01
N VAL A 6 7.97 24.47 -10.85
CA VAL A 6 8.44 23.58 -9.78
C VAL A 6 7.22 22.82 -9.31
N GLY A 7 7.05 21.59 -9.82
CA GLY A 7 6.08 20.66 -9.27
C GLY A 7 6.39 20.48 -7.79
N THR A 8 5.39 20.68 -6.93
CA THR A 8 5.48 20.28 -5.52
C THR A 8 5.75 18.78 -5.50
N ALA A 9 6.99 18.40 -5.17
CA ALA A 9 7.29 17.02 -4.83
C ALA A 9 6.32 16.62 -3.72
N GLY A 10 5.52 15.57 -3.96
CA GLY A 10 4.71 14.97 -2.90
C GLY A 10 5.62 14.59 -1.75
N ALA A 11 5.11 14.64 -0.52
CA ALA A 11 5.87 14.10 0.60
C ALA A 11 6.17 12.62 0.31
N ALA A 12 7.43 12.22 0.40
CA ALA A 12 7.83 10.84 0.18
C ALA A 12 7.09 9.93 1.17
N VAL A 13 6.68 8.74 0.71
CA VAL A 13 6.00 7.75 1.55
C VAL A 13 6.92 7.39 2.74
N PRO A 14 6.42 7.41 3.99
CA PRO A 14 7.22 7.05 5.15
C PRO A 14 7.91 5.68 5.01
N VAL A 15 9.09 5.54 5.60
CA VAL A 15 9.77 4.23 5.69
C VAL A 15 9.28 3.51 6.95
N GLY A 16 8.92 2.23 6.80
CA GLY A 16 8.53 1.32 7.87
C GLY A 16 9.71 0.54 8.46
N PRO A 17 9.48 -0.32 9.46
CA PRO A 17 10.50 -1.19 10.06
C PRO A 17 10.99 -2.31 9.12
N GLY A 18 10.20 -2.67 8.10
CA GLY A 18 10.44 -3.78 7.19
C GLY A 18 10.10 -5.15 7.80
N PRO A 19 10.29 -6.23 7.02
CA PRO A 19 10.01 -7.57 7.49
C PRO A 19 10.98 -7.99 8.59
N THR A 20 10.41 -8.49 9.69
CA THR A 20 11.13 -9.00 10.86
C THR A 20 11.10 -10.52 10.88
N GLY A 21 11.97 -11.15 11.68
CA GLY A 21 11.93 -12.60 11.90
C GLY A 21 10.79 -13.06 12.80
N THR A 22 10.05 -12.12 13.42
CA THR A 22 8.93 -12.41 14.32
C THR A 22 7.96 -11.23 14.29
N TYR A 23 6.77 -11.45 13.72
CA TYR A 23 5.70 -10.47 13.72
C TYR A 23 4.93 -10.50 15.04
N VAL A 24 4.51 -9.32 15.47
CA VAL A 24 3.59 -9.11 16.58
C VAL A 24 2.39 -8.34 16.05
N VAL A 25 1.29 -8.39 16.80
CA VAL A 25 0.08 -7.62 16.48
C VAL A 25 0.38 -6.14 16.76
N GLU A 26 0.34 -5.32 15.73
CA GLU A 26 0.57 -3.89 15.85
C GLU A 26 -0.68 -3.14 16.32
N PRO A 27 -0.49 -2.06 17.12
CA PRO A 27 -1.59 -1.19 17.48
C PRO A 27 -2.17 -0.54 16.23
N GLN A 28 -3.49 -0.68 16.06
CA GLN A 28 -4.21 -0.06 14.95
C GLN A 28 -4.52 1.41 15.29
N PRO A 29 -4.60 2.30 14.27
CA PRO A 29 -5.00 3.69 14.48
C PRO A 29 -6.45 3.77 15.02
N SER A 30 -6.91 4.96 15.38
CA SER A 30 -8.27 5.17 15.92
C SER A 30 -8.94 6.35 15.25
N ASN A 31 -10.27 6.31 15.11
CA ASN A 31 -11.08 7.37 14.50
C ASN A 31 -10.66 7.65 13.04
N CYS A 32 -10.51 6.59 12.27
CA CYS A 32 -10.21 6.66 10.85
C CYS A 32 -11.50 6.84 10.05
N HIS A 33 -11.41 7.61 8.98
CA HIS A 33 -12.54 7.83 8.08
C HIS A 33 -12.14 7.55 6.65
N TYR A 34 -12.89 6.66 6.00
CA TYR A 34 -12.77 6.46 4.57
C TYR A 34 -12.86 7.79 3.81
N GLN A 35 -12.00 7.92 2.82
CA GLN A 35 -12.06 8.96 1.82
C GLN A 35 -12.70 8.40 0.55
N GLN A 36 -13.05 9.30 -0.38
CA GLN A 36 -13.57 8.93 -1.69
C GLN A 36 -12.67 9.54 -2.76
N SER A 37 -12.30 8.73 -3.74
CA SER A 37 -11.65 9.20 -4.96
C SER A 37 -12.63 10.01 -5.83
N ALA A 38 -12.13 10.67 -6.87
CA ALA A 38 -12.95 11.44 -7.81
C ALA A 38 -13.98 10.58 -8.56
N ASP A 39 -13.69 9.30 -8.77
CA ASP A 39 -14.58 8.31 -9.40
C ASP A 39 -15.44 7.52 -8.39
N GLY A 40 -15.40 7.89 -7.11
CA GLY A 40 -16.28 7.35 -6.07
C GLY A 40 -15.82 6.02 -5.47
N GLN A 41 -14.58 5.62 -5.71
CA GLN A 41 -13.96 4.47 -5.05
C GLN A 41 -13.50 4.84 -3.64
N THR A 42 -13.47 3.83 -2.77
CA THR A 42 -13.03 4.03 -1.39
C THR A 42 -11.51 4.15 -1.31
N LEU A 43 -11.05 5.16 -0.57
CA LEU A 43 -9.65 5.37 -0.19
C LEU A 43 -9.50 5.29 1.34
N PRO A 44 -8.35 4.87 1.88
CA PRO A 44 -8.13 4.93 3.33
C PRO A 44 -8.05 6.38 3.85
N ASP A 45 -8.20 6.58 5.16
CA ASP A 45 -7.88 7.88 5.80
C ASP A 45 -6.38 8.13 5.69
N SER A 46 -5.95 9.19 5.01
CA SER A 46 -4.54 9.51 4.79
C SER A 46 -3.79 9.86 6.08
N ARG A 47 -4.50 10.13 7.18
CA ARG A 47 -3.90 10.34 8.51
C ARG A 47 -3.67 9.02 9.24
N CYS A 48 -4.51 8.01 8.98
CA CYS A 48 -4.36 6.67 9.59
C CYS A 48 -3.42 5.79 8.78
N THR A 49 -3.57 5.81 7.45
CA THR A 49 -2.84 4.97 6.51
C THR A 49 -2.21 5.85 5.43
N PRO A 50 -1.15 6.63 5.75
CA PRO A 50 -0.40 7.41 4.77
C PRO A 50 0.48 6.55 3.83
N GLY A 51 0.54 5.24 4.07
CA GLY A 51 1.48 4.31 3.44
C GLY A 51 2.75 4.13 4.28
N ALA A 52 3.42 3.01 4.10
CA ALA A 52 4.79 2.80 4.56
C ALA A 52 5.57 1.87 3.62
N THR A 53 6.83 2.18 3.36
CA THR A 53 7.71 1.40 2.48
C THR A 53 8.62 0.47 3.27
N ASN A 54 8.96 -0.68 2.69
CA ASN A 54 9.90 -1.64 3.24
C ASN A 54 11.35 -1.19 2.95
N PRO A 55 12.18 -0.93 3.97
CA PRO A 55 13.55 -0.45 3.79
C PRO A 55 14.49 -1.44 3.06
N LYS A 56 14.09 -2.71 2.90
CA LYS A 56 14.86 -3.71 2.14
C LYS A 56 14.57 -3.66 0.64
N VAL A 57 13.52 -2.96 0.20
CA VAL A 57 13.16 -2.81 -1.21
C VAL A 57 13.63 -1.44 -1.68
N THR A 58 14.70 -1.42 -2.46
CA THR A 58 15.30 -0.22 -3.04
C THR A 58 15.46 -0.42 -4.54
N PRO A 59 15.73 0.65 -5.33
CA PRO A 59 16.05 0.51 -6.75
C PRO A 59 17.16 -0.52 -7.03
N ASP A 60 18.13 -0.65 -6.12
CA ASP A 60 19.28 -1.56 -6.25
C ASP A 60 18.95 -3.01 -5.86
N THR A 61 17.87 -3.26 -5.11
CA THR A 61 17.52 -4.60 -4.64
C THR A 61 16.34 -5.24 -5.40
N LEU A 62 15.78 -4.58 -6.41
CA LEU A 62 14.59 -5.03 -7.15
C LEU A 62 14.67 -6.49 -7.60
N ASP A 63 15.77 -6.88 -8.25
CA ASP A 63 15.95 -8.23 -8.81
C ASP A 63 16.12 -9.32 -7.73
N SER A 64 16.42 -8.93 -6.50
CA SER A 64 16.52 -9.81 -5.34
C SER A 64 15.27 -9.77 -4.44
N THR A 65 14.38 -8.80 -4.67
CA THR A 65 13.19 -8.53 -3.87
C THR A 65 11.94 -8.62 -4.71
N ILE A 66 11.22 -7.52 -4.96
CA ILE A 66 9.88 -7.54 -5.55
C ILE A 66 9.86 -8.19 -6.93
N CYS A 67 10.92 -8.05 -7.74
CA CYS A 67 11.01 -8.66 -9.07
C CYS A 67 11.49 -10.12 -9.05
N LYS A 68 11.68 -10.70 -7.86
CA LYS A 68 11.98 -12.12 -7.66
C LYS A 68 10.73 -12.87 -7.28
N SER A 69 10.40 -13.90 -8.06
CA SER A 69 9.26 -14.79 -7.78
C SER A 69 9.28 -15.31 -6.33
N GLY A 70 8.14 -15.15 -5.65
CA GLY A 70 7.93 -15.62 -4.28
C GLY A 70 8.38 -14.65 -3.18
N TYR A 71 8.96 -13.48 -3.50
CA TYR A 71 9.43 -12.54 -2.49
C TYR A 71 8.33 -12.08 -1.53
N THR A 72 7.17 -11.65 -2.04
CA THR A 72 6.07 -11.16 -1.20
C THR A 72 5.58 -12.24 -0.23
N ARG A 73 5.47 -13.50 -0.68
CA ARG A 73 5.15 -14.65 0.18
C ARG A 73 6.15 -14.83 1.33
N SER A 74 7.43 -14.53 1.10
CA SER A 74 8.48 -14.70 2.12
C SER A 74 8.45 -13.66 3.23
N ILE A 75 7.76 -12.53 3.03
CA ILE A 75 7.72 -11.41 3.97
C ILE A 75 6.36 -11.19 4.62
N ARG A 76 5.32 -11.93 4.22
CA ARG A 76 3.97 -11.75 4.79
C ARG A 76 3.92 -12.16 6.26
N PRO A 77 3.25 -11.38 7.13
CA PRO A 77 2.93 -11.83 8.48
C PRO A 77 2.02 -13.07 8.44
N PRO A 78 2.09 -13.95 9.45
CA PRO A 78 1.21 -15.11 9.51
C PRO A 78 -0.25 -14.66 9.74
N VAL A 79 -1.20 -15.44 9.23
CA VAL A 79 -2.65 -15.12 9.29
C VAL A 79 -3.15 -14.87 10.71
N SER A 80 -2.56 -15.51 11.72
CA SER A 80 -2.89 -15.28 13.13
C SER A 80 -2.63 -13.84 13.61
N ILE A 81 -1.70 -13.13 12.97
CA ILE A 81 -1.42 -11.72 13.21
C ILE A 81 -2.43 -10.87 12.42
N THR A 82 -2.49 -11.07 11.10
CA THR A 82 -3.32 -10.24 10.22
C THR A 82 -4.82 -10.34 10.52
N ASP A 83 -5.34 -11.51 10.93
CA ASP A 83 -6.76 -11.66 11.29
C ASP A 83 -7.13 -10.82 12.51
N ARG A 84 -6.22 -10.76 13.49
CA ARG A 84 -6.42 -9.95 14.70
C ARG A 84 -6.30 -8.47 14.39
N GLU A 85 -5.33 -8.08 13.58
CA GLU A 85 -5.15 -6.70 13.15
C GLU A 85 -6.32 -6.22 12.28
N LYS A 86 -6.81 -7.03 11.34
CA LYS A 86 -8.01 -6.75 10.54
C LYS A 86 -9.22 -6.46 11.41
N ALA A 87 -9.48 -7.30 12.42
CA ALA A 87 -10.60 -7.11 13.33
C ALA A 87 -10.47 -5.84 14.20
N LEU A 88 -9.24 -5.40 14.49
CA LEU A 88 -8.98 -4.15 15.19
C LEU A 88 -9.11 -2.94 14.26
N ASN A 89 -8.54 -3.02 13.06
CA ASN A 89 -8.58 -1.95 12.05
C ASN A 89 -10.00 -1.68 11.56
N ALA A 90 -10.83 -2.73 11.39
CA ALA A 90 -12.25 -2.58 11.10
C ALA A 90 -12.98 -1.71 12.14
N LYS A 91 -12.63 -1.84 13.42
CA LYS A 91 -13.18 -0.96 14.47
C LYS A 91 -12.68 0.47 14.35
N SER A 92 -11.44 0.65 13.91
CA SER A 92 -10.85 1.98 13.69
C SER A 92 -11.59 2.78 12.62
N TYR A 93 -12.18 2.10 11.63
CA TYR A 93 -12.95 2.69 10.53
C TYR A 93 -14.47 2.67 10.74
N ASP A 94 -14.96 2.22 11.90
CA ASP A 94 -16.38 1.94 12.13
C ASP A 94 -16.99 1.02 11.03
N TYR A 95 -16.19 0.09 10.50
CA TYR A 95 -16.62 -0.82 9.44
C TYR A 95 -17.66 -1.80 9.99
N THR A 96 -18.87 -1.78 9.40
CA THR A 96 -20.03 -2.58 9.84
C THR A 96 -20.32 -3.78 8.94
N GLY A 97 -19.59 -3.94 7.83
CA GLY A 97 -19.72 -5.08 6.94
C GLY A 97 -19.16 -6.37 7.54
N ALA A 98 -19.40 -7.49 6.85
CA ALA A 98 -18.76 -8.75 7.21
C ALA A 98 -17.26 -8.65 6.92
N LEU A 99 -16.39 -9.07 7.85
CA LEU A 99 -14.94 -9.07 7.62
C LEU A 99 -14.50 -9.96 6.44
N SER A 100 -15.33 -10.91 6.02
CA SER A 100 -15.10 -11.72 4.81
C SER A 100 -15.37 -10.96 3.50
N ALA A 101 -16.06 -9.82 3.57
CA ALA A 101 -16.36 -8.93 2.44
C ALA A 101 -15.44 -7.70 2.40
N ALA A 102 -14.40 -7.69 3.24
CA ALA A 102 -13.33 -6.71 3.23
C ALA A 102 -12.00 -7.43 3.09
N GLU A 103 -10.96 -6.72 2.70
CA GLU A 103 -9.57 -7.16 2.74
C GLU A 103 -8.81 -6.45 3.87
N TYR A 104 -7.76 -7.08 4.39
CA TYR A 104 -6.78 -6.37 5.21
C TYR A 104 -5.57 -6.14 4.36
N ASP A 105 -5.54 -4.94 3.80
CA ASP A 105 -4.79 -4.67 2.59
C ASP A 105 -3.69 -3.63 2.83
N HIS A 106 -2.67 -3.68 1.97
CA HIS A 106 -1.54 -2.79 1.96
C HIS A 106 -1.80 -1.61 1.03
N LEU A 107 -1.84 -0.37 1.54
CA LEU A 107 -1.99 0.82 0.67
C LEU A 107 -0.87 0.90 -0.38
N VAL A 108 0.39 0.77 0.06
CA VAL A 108 1.50 0.45 -0.84
C VAL A 108 1.66 -1.06 -0.86
N PRO A 109 1.36 -1.77 -1.96
CA PRO A 109 1.42 -3.22 -1.98
C PRO A 109 2.83 -3.77 -1.79
N LEU A 110 2.93 -4.98 -1.25
CA LEU A 110 4.22 -5.66 -1.06
C LEU A 110 5.01 -5.80 -2.36
N GLU A 111 4.33 -5.94 -3.48
CA GLU A 111 4.92 -6.07 -4.82
C GLU A 111 5.44 -4.75 -5.40
N VAL A 112 5.15 -3.61 -4.78
CA VAL A 112 5.82 -2.32 -5.04
C VAL A 112 6.60 -1.84 -3.81
N GLY A 113 6.95 -2.75 -2.91
CA GLY A 113 7.84 -2.49 -1.78
C GLY A 113 7.18 -1.87 -0.56
N GLY A 114 5.88 -2.10 -0.34
CA GLY A 114 5.21 -1.76 0.90
C GLY A 114 5.77 -2.50 2.12
N ASP A 115 5.63 -1.88 3.29
CA ASP A 115 5.93 -2.52 4.57
C ASP A 115 4.89 -3.61 4.87
N PRO A 116 5.32 -4.81 5.31
CA PRO A 116 4.42 -5.93 5.55
C PRO A 116 3.53 -5.84 6.77
N ASN A 117 3.92 -5.09 7.81
CA ASN A 117 3.22 -5.10 9.10
C ASN A 117 3.07 -3.72 9.73
N ASP A 118 3.53 -2.65 9.09
CA ASP A 118 3.33 -1.30 9.62
C ASP A 118 1.86 -0.86 9.51
N PRO A 119 1.19 -0.48 10.62
CA PRO A 119 -0.21 -0.06 10.59
C PRO A 119 -0.44 1.19 9.73
N ARG A 120 0.60 1.99 9.45
CA ARG A 120 0.52 3.13 8.51
C ARG A 120 0.35 2.70 7.06
N ASN A 121 0.64 1.43 6.74
CA ASN A 121 0.45 0.86 5.41
C ASN A 121 -0.76 -0.06 5.32
N LEU A 122 -1.49 -0.30 6.42
CA LEU A 122 -2.54 -1.30 6.48
C LEU A 122 -3.91 -0.68 6.74
N TRP A 123 -4.92 -1.17 6.02
CA TRP A 123 -6.29 -0.70 6.16
C TRP A 123 -7.29 -1.81 5.86
N VAL A 124 -8.50 -1.68 6.40
CA VAL A 124 -9.64 -2.53 6.06
C VAL A 124 -10.27 -2.02 4.76
N GLU A 125 -9.82 -2.56 3.63
CA GLU A 125 -10.36 -2.24 2.31
C GLU A 125 -11.74 -2.88 2.15
N PRO A 126 -12.80 -2.11 1.85
CA PRO A 126 -14.06 -2.70 1.42
C PRO A 126 -13.92 -3.45 0.11
N ASP A 127 -14.73 -4.49 -0.07
CA ASP A 127 -14.65 -5.49 -1.15
C ASP A 127 -13.53 -6.51 -0.93
N ALA A 128 -13.85 -7.78 -1.19
CA ALA A 128 -12.90 -8.88 -1.05
C ALA A 128 -12.11 -9.05 -2.36
N SER A 129 -10.81 -9.38 -2.27
CA SER A 129 -10.03 -9.80 -3.44
C SER A 129 -10.71 -10.96 -4.21
N PRO A 130 -10.69 -10.94 -5.56
CA PRO A 130 -10.09 -9.90 -6.39
C PRO A 130 -10.94 -8.62 -6.44
N ASN A 131 -10.29 -7.48 -6.32
CA ASN A 131 -10.91 -6.15 -6.38
C ASN A 131 -10.23 -5.24 -7.44
N ALA A 132 -10.74 -4.03 -7.65
CA ALA A 132 -10.22 -3.12 -8.68
C ALA A 132 -8.80 -2.59 -8.39
N LYS A 133 -8.42 -2.51 -7.12
CA LYS A 133 -7.08 -2.09 -6.72
C LYS A 133 -6.04 -3.12 -7.14
N ASP A 134 -6.34 -4.42 -7.02
CA ASP A 134 -5.44 -5.52 -7.42
C ASP A 134 -4.87 -5.36 -8.85
N ASP A 135 -5.69 -4.92 -9.81
CA ASP A 135 -5.23 -4.69 -11.19
C ASP A 135 -4.23 -3.53 -11.29
N VAL A 136 -4.45 -2.46 -10.50
CA VAL A 136 -3.52 -1.32 -10.38
C VAL A 136 -2.21 -1.77 -9.78
N GLU A 137 -2.24 -2.56 -8.70
CA GLU A 137 -1.05 -3.09 -8.04
C GLU A 137 -0.20 -3.89 -9.03
N ASN A 138 -0.83 -4.89 -9.67
CA ASN A 138 -0.16 -5.80 -10.58
C ASN A 138 0.48 -5.04 -11.74
N ARG A 139 -0.21 -4.01 -12.25
CA ARG A 139 0.30 -3.17 -13.33
C ARG A 139 1.46 -2.28 -12.88
N LEU A 140 1.39 -1.67 -11.70
CA LEU A 140 2.51 -0.91 -11.13
C LEU A 140 3.72 -1.82 -10.88
N HIS A 141 3.51 -3.01 -10.35
CA HIS A 141 4.56 -4.00 -10.15
C HIS A 141 5.29 -4.34 -11.46
N GLN A 142 4.53 -4.63 -12.53
CA GLN A 142 5.10 -4.85 -13.86
C GLN A 142 5.92 -3.66 -14.35
N LEU A 143 5.37 -2.45 -14.28
CA LEU A 143 6.05 -1.23 -14.73
C LEU A 143 7.35 -0.97 -13.95
N VAL A 144 7.37 -1.26 -12.65
CA VAL A 144 8.58 -1.15 -11.82
C VAL A 144 9.60 -2.21 -12.19
N CYS A 145 9.19 -3.48 -12.37
CA CYS A 145 10.12 -4.55 -12.73
C CYS A 145 10.67 -4.46 -14.16
N ASP A 146 9.90 -3.90 -15.08
CA ASP A 146 10.33 -3.55 -16.43
C ASP A 146 11.20 -2.29 -16.47
N ARG A 147 11.39 -1.61 -15.33
CA ARG A 147 12.10 -0.33 -15.18
C ARG A 147 11.50 0.81 -16.02
N THR A 148 10.23 0.70 -16.37
CA THR A 148 9.48 1.76 -17.07
C THR A 148 9.09 2.89 -16.11
N VAL A 149 8.79 2.54 -14.86
CA VAL A 149 8.46 3.47 -13.77
C VAL A 149 9.43 3.26 -12.62
N SER A 150 9.87 4.34 -11.95
CA SER A 150 10.73 4.21 -10.78
C SER A 150 9.94 3.66 -9.59
N LEU A 151 10.60 2.89 -8.72
CA LEU A 151 10.01 2.38 -7.48
C LEU A 151 9.34 3.50 -6.67
N GLN A 152 10.04 4.62 -6.50
CA GLN A 152 9.55 5.77 -5.75
C GLN A 152 8.28 6.38 -6.39
N ALA A 153 8.26 6.54 -7.71
CA ALA A 153 7.09 7.12 -8.39
C ALA A 153 5.85 6.23 -8.25
N ALA A 154 6.02 4.90 -8.34
CA ALA A 154 4.93 3.95 -8.12
C ALA A 154 4.40 4.01 -6.67
N GLN A 155 5.30 4.03 -5.69
CA GLN A 155 4.96 4.11 -4.27
C GLN A 155 4.23 5.41 -3.93
N GLU A 156 4.72 6.55 -4.39
CA GLU A 156 4.07 7.86 -4.18
C GLU A 156 2.71 7.94 -4.87
N ALA A 157 2.58 7.39 -6.08
CA ALA A 157 1.33 7.41 -6.84
C ALA A 157 0.24 6.59 -6.12
N ILE A 158 0.52 5.33 -5.76
CA ILE A 158 -0.47 4.45 -5.13
C ILE A 158 -0.82 4.89 -3.70
N ALA A 159 0.16 5.40 -2.93
CA ALA A 159 -0.10 5.92 -1.58
C ALA A 159 -0.95 7.20 -1.57
N THR A 160 -0.90 7.98 -2.66
CA THR A 160 -1.70 9.20 -2.78
C THR A 160 -3.15 8.89 -3.12
N ASP A 161 -3.36 8.13 -4.20
CA ASP A 161 -4.67 7.76 -4.72
C ASP A 161 -4.49 6.59 -5.69
N TRP A 162 -4.84 5.38 -5.25
CA TRP A 162 -4.65 4.18 -6.06
C TRP A 162 -5.47 4.22 -7.36
N THR A 163 -6.61 4.94 -7.41
CA THR A 163 -7.46 4.97 -8.62
C THR A 163 -6.84 5.77 -9.75
N THR A 164 -5.95 6.70 -9.43
CA THR A 164 -5.24 7.54 -10.42
C THR A 164 -3.77 7.17 -10.59
N ALA A 165 -3.28 6.17 -9.86
CA ALA A 165 -1.86 5.85 -9.79
C ALA A 165 -1.24 5.53 -11.15
N LEU A 166 -1.92 4.71 -11.98
CA LEU A 166 -1.45 4.38 -13.33
C LEU A 166 -1.36 5.61 -14.24
N ALA A 167 -2.41 6.42 -14.26
CA ALA A 167 -2.43 7.66 -15.03
C ALA A 167 -1.30 8.62 -14.60
N LYS A 168 -0.99 8.68 -13.30
CA LYS A 168 0.06 9.53 -12.74
C LYS A 168 1.46 9.12 -13.20
N VAL A 169 1.71 7.82 -13.35
CA VAL A 169 3.02 7.29 -13.77
C VAL A 169 3.14 7.08 -15.28
N GLY A 170 2.08 7.39 -16.04
CA GLY A 170 2.03 7.22 -17.51
C GLY A 170 1.85 5.76 -17.95
N GLY A 171 1.23 4.94 -17.10
CA GLY A 171 1.07 3.49 -17.25
C GLY A 171 -0.23 3.03 -17.89
#